data_AF-A0A6U2F443-F1
#
_entry.id   AF-A0A6U2F443-F1
#
_cell.length_a   1.000
_cell.length_b   1.000
_cell.length_c   1.000
_cell.angle_alpha   90.00
_cell.angle_beta   90.00
_cell.angle_gamma   90.00
#
_symmetry.space_group_name_H-M   'P 1'
#
loop_
_entity.id
_entity.type
_entity.pdbx_description
1 polymer ?
#
loop_
_entity_poly.entity_id
_entity_poly.type
_entity_poly.pdbx_seq_one_letter_code
_entity_poly.pdbx_strand_id
1 'polypeptide(L)'
;FFLTVNGLYYVGCLKTAHKNFPKKFLAEQVFANRGDTITVERLDGEVPIYGHAWADPNKPGKPHKLLVATCGSTLPADPAKRLRYKIDTETGEVESYLKEIPRTMVVKLYYDWAGAIDRFNRIRQWGVRMERGIGTQSWQRRMMYSLWGYVVANAYLAYQLEGGEASLKDFVLGLAKQLLTNTFDGAPAISTLNLRSSVASPSSSFSSPSPRPAAAASLQSQVHVEPRLLHSICSFSKTPEAANRKNPHGTCTLCHNRSATFFCSDCSFIPQHPGRFFLCGPTTGRQCVSRHIQNSLLY
;
A
#
# COMPACT_ATOMS: atom_id res chain seq x y z
N PHE A 1 16.12 -21.15 -29.61
CA PHE A 1 15.58 -20.17 -28.62
C PHE A 1 16.53 -19.96 -27.43
N PHE A 2 16.93 -18.71 -27.09
CA PHE A 2 17.88 -18.38 -26.00
C PHE A 2 17.43 -18.82 -24.59
N LEU A 3 16.13 -18.84 -24.32
CA LEU A 3 15.60 -19.07 -22.96
C LEU A 3 15.86 -20.49 -22.44
N THR A 4 15.53 -21.50 -23.24
CA THR A 4 15.60 -22.91 -22.82
C THR A 4 17.03 -23.40 -22.64
N VAL A 5 17.97 -22.88 -23.43
CA VAL A 5 19.42 -23.14 -23.25
C VAL A 5 19.90 -22.66 -21.86
N ASN A 6 19.26 -21.64 -21.29
CA ASN A 6 19.55 -21.13 -19.96
C ASN A 6 18.65 -21.73 -18.87
N GLY A 7 17.93 -22.82 -19.16
CA GLY A 7 16.97 -23.43 -18.22
C GLY A 7 15.73 -22.59 -17.93
N LEU A 8 15.46 -21.56 -18.75
CA LEU A 8 14.30 -20.69 -18.63
C LEU A 8 13.19 -21.15 -19.58
N TYR A 9 11.96 -21.11 -19.07
CA TYR A 9 10.76 -21.41 -19.84
C TYR A 9 9.85 -20.20 -19.90
N TYR A 10 9.03 -20.12 -20.94
CA TYR A 10 8.16 -18.99 -21.19
C TYR A 10 6.72 -19.43 -21.45
N VAL A 11 5.79 -18.71 -20.83
CA VAL A 11 4.37 -18.71 -21.22
C VAL A 11 3.88 -17.27 -21.18
N GLY A 12 3.33 -16.78 -22.28
CA GLY A 12 2.89 -15.39 -22.37
C GLY A 12 1.75 -15.17 -23.37
N CYS A 13 0.96 -14.14 -23.11
CA CYS A 13 -0.13 -13.73 -23.99
C CYS A 13 0.38 -12.86 -25.14
N LEU A 14 -0.02 -13.21 -26.36
CA LEU A 14 0.34 -12.47 -27.56
C LEU A 14 -0.68 -11.39 -27.89
N LYS A 15 -0.19 -10.15 -27.99
CA LYS A 15 -0.99 -8.99 -28.39
C LYS A 15 -0.67 -8.57 -29.83
N THR A 16 0.46 -7.89 -30.02
CA THR A 16 0.78 -7.17 -31.26
C THR A 16 2.05 -7.67 -31.96
N ALA A 17 3.09 -8.10 -31.25
CA ALA A 17 4.31 -8.64 -31.84
C ALA A 17 4.18 -10.15 -32.09
N HIS A 18 3.81 -10.54 -33.32
CA HIS A 18 3.43 -11.91 -33.69
C HIS A 18 4.11 -12.41 -34.96
N LYS A 19 5.23 -11.79 -35.36
CA LYS A 19 6.06 -12.29 -36.48
C LYS A 19 6.46 -13.73 -36.16
N ASN A 20 6.22 -14.66 -37.10
CA ASN A 20 6.40 -16.10 -36.95
C ASN A 20 5.42 -16.84 -36.03
N PHE A 21 4.40 -16.17 -35.51
CA PHE A 21 3.30 -16.80 -34.78
C PHE A 21 2.05 -16.91 -35.68
N PRO A 22 1.37 -18.07 -35.75
CA PRO A 22 0.21 -18.28 -36.61
C PRO A 22 -1.06 -17.61 -36.04
N LYS A 23 -0.99 -16.30 -35.79
CA LYS A 23 -2.06 -15.52 -35.15
C LYS A 23 -3.36 -15.57 -35.95
N LYS A 24 -3.27 -15.39 -37.27
CA LYS A 24 -4.45 -15.38 -38.17
C LYS A 24 -5.17 -16.73 -38.09
N PHE A 25 -4.44 -17.82 -38.32
CA PHE A 25 -4.96 -19.18 -38.20
C PHE A 25 -5.65 -19.43 -36.85
N LEU A 26 -5.00 -19.10 -35.73
CA LEU A 26 -5.55 -19.34 -34.39
C LEU A 26 -6.71 -18.39 -34.03
N ALA A 27 -6.73 -17.17 -34.54
CA ALA A 27 -7.77 -16.18 -34.26
C ALA A 27 -9.05 -16.42 -35.07
N GLU A 28 -8.94 -17.03 -36.26
CA GLU A 28 -10.06 -17.37 -37.14
C GLU A 28 -10.74 -18.70 -36.77
N GLN A 29 -10.20 -19.44 -35.80
CA GLN A 29 -10.81 -20.68 -35.34
C GLN A 29 -12.19 -20.44 -34.72
N VAL A 30 -13.15 -21.25 -35.13
CA VAL A 30 -14.50 -21.28 -34.56
C VAL A 30 -14.52 -22.34 -33.46
N PHE A 31 -14.77 -21.92 -32.23
CA PHE A 31 -14.92 -22.80 -31.09
C PHE A 31 -16.40 -23.04 -30.79
N ALA A 32 -16.76 -24.30 -30.55
CA ALA A 32 -18.14 -24.67 -30.25
C ALA A 32 -18.54 -24.19 -28.86
N ASN A 33 -17.64 -24.38 -27.88
CA ASN A 33 -17.89 -24.08 -26.48
C ASN A 33 -16.85 -23.12 -25.90
N ARG A 34 -17.26 -22.41 -24.86
CA ARG A 34 -16.35 -21.61 -24.05
C ARG A 34 -15.42 -22.54 -23.28
N GLY A 35 -14.11 -22.30 -23.39
CA GLY A 35 -13.08 -23.13 -22.78
C GLY A 35 -12.39 -24.09 -23.74
N ASP A 36 -12.93 -24.27 -24.96
CA ASP A 36 -12.28 -25.04 -26.00
C ASP A 36 -10.90 -24.47 -26.32
N THR A 37 -10.01 -25.35 -26.80
CA THR A 37 -8.63 -24.97 -27.12
C THR A 37 -8.17 -25.56 -28.44
N ILE A 38 -7.25 -24.86 -29.10
CA ILE A 38 -6.45 -25.42 -30.19
C ILE A 38 -4.98 -25.14 -29.88
N THR A 39 -4.12 -26.08 -30.22
CA THR A 39 -2.67 -25.94 -30.05
C THR A 39 -2.00 -26.28 -31.36
N VAL A 40 -1.06 -25.45 -31.77
CA VAL A 40 -0.13 -25.72 -32.85
C VAL A 40 1.27 -25.78 -32.29
N GLU A 41 2.06 -26.72 -32.80
CA GLU A 41 3.43 -26.93 -32.38
C GLU A 41 4.37 -26.60 -33.52
N ARG A 42 5.50 -26.01 -33.18
CA ARG A 42 6.64 -25.84 -34.08
C ARG A 42 7.92 -26.11 -33.31
N LEU A 43 8.84 -26.82 -33.95
CA LEU A 43 10.21 -26.97 -33.47
C LEU A 43 11.05 -25.75 -33.90
N ASP A 44 11.80 -25.18 -32.95
CA ASP A 44 12.89 -24.23 -33.19
C ASP A 44 14.20 -24.87 -32.74
N GLY A 45 14.85 -25.59 -33.67
CA GLY A 45 15.89 -26.55 -33.32
C GLY A 45 15.27 -27.76 -32.61
N GLU A 46 15.76 -28.08 -31.40
CA GLU A 46 15.23 -29.17 -30.56
C GLU A 46 14.16 -28.69 -29.57
N VAL A 47 13.84 -27.39 -29.56
CA VAL A 47 12.94 -26.80 -28.59
C VAL A 47 11.52 -26.75 -29.15
N PRO A 48 10.54 -27.42 -28.54
CA PRO A 48 9.15 -27.28 -28.93
C PRO A 48 8.59 -25.93 -28.48
N ILE A 49 7.93 -25.24 -29.41
CA ILE A 49 7.22 -23.99 -29.18
C ILE A 49 5.76 -24.20 -29.54
N TYR A 50 4.88 -23.87 -28.60
CA TYR A 50 3.44 -24.01 -28.74
C TYR A 50 2.80 -22.65 -28.99
N GLY A 51 1.95 -22.59 -30.01
CA GLY A 51 0.92 -21.58 -30.14
C GLY A 51 -0.40 -22.14 -29.64
N HIS A 52 -0.99 -21.49 -28.64
CA HIS A 52 -2.19 -22.00 -27.98
C HIS A 52 -3.30 -20.96 -28.03
N ALA A 53 -4.48 -21.35 -28.49
CA ALA A 53 -5.67 -20.52 -28.43
C ALA A 53 -6.65 -21.11 -27.43
N TRP A 54 -7.21 -20.26 -26.57
CA TRP A 54 -8.18 -20.64 -25.56
C TRP A 54 -9.45 -19.79 -25.64
N ALA A 55 -10.59 -20.48 -25.77
CA ALA A 55 -11.88 -19.88 -25.98
C ALA A 55 -12.52 -19.31 -24.70
N ASP A 56 -11.86 -18.34 -24.08
CA ASP A 56 -12.42 -17.54 -22.98
C ASP A 56 -12.39 -16.04 -23.32
N PRO A 57 -13.22 -15.58 -24.28
CA PRO A 57 -13.27 -14.17 -24.61
C PRO A 57 -13.88 -13.38 -23.45
N ASN A 58 -13.28 -12.22 -23.13
CA ASN A 58 -13.78 -11.34 -22.07
C ASN A 58 -15.16 -10.77 -22.40
N LYS A 59 -15.50 -10.65 -23.69
CA LYS A 59 -16.78 -10.17 -24.22
C LYS A 59 -17.14 -10.96 -25.48
N PRO A 60 -18.43 -11.19 -25.78
CA PRO A 60 -18.85 -11.73 -27.08
C PRO A 60 -18.23 -10.94 -28.24
N GLY A 61 -17.80 -11.62 -29.31
CA GLY A 61 -17.15 -11.00 -30.48
C GLY A 61 -15.69 -10.57 -30.28
N LYS A 62 -15.07 -10.80 -29.11
CA LYS A 62 -13.62 -10.60 -28.93
C LYS A 62 -12.83 -11.86 -29.30
N PRO A 63 -11.61 -11.70 -29.83
CA PRO A 63 -10.77 -12.84 -30.17
C PRO A 63 -10.44 -13.66 -28.93
N HIS A 64 -10.30 -14.97 -29.16
CA HIS A 64 -9.85 -15.94 -28.18
C HIS A 64 -8.45 -15.58 -27.64
N LYS A 65 -8.12 -16.07 -26.45
CA LYS A 65 -6.83 -15.76 -25.82
C LYS A 65 -5.73 -16.53 -26.54
N LEU A 66 -4.74 -15.81 -27.06
CA LEU A 66 -3.61 -16.40 -27.75
C LEU A 66 -2.40 -16.38 -26.81
N LEU A 67 -1.85 -17.56 -26.56
CA LEU A 67 -0.67 -17.79 -25.75
C LEU A 67 0.43 -18.36 -26.63
N VAL A 68 1.66 -18.00 -26.32
CA VAL A 68 2.86 -18.71 -26.77
C VAL A 68 3.51 -19.35 -25.55
N ALA A 69 3.96 -20.58 -25.70
CA ALA A 69 4.58 -21.33 -24.63
C ALA A 69 5.77 -22.15 -25.14
N THR A 70 6.81 -22.28 -24.31
CA THR A 70 7.92 -23.23 -24.50
C THR A 70 7.88 -24.36 -23.47
N CYS A 71 6.83 -24.40 -22.65
CA CYS A 71 6.61 -25.39 -21.60
C CYS A 71 5.12 -25.54 -21.31
N GLY A 72 4.79 -26.50 -20.44
CA GLY A 72 3.42 -26.87 -20.11
C GLY A 72 2.90 -27.97 -21.03
N SER A 73 1.65 -28.37 -20.83
CA SER A 73 1.00 -29.41 -21.60
C SER A 73 -0.42 -29.02 -22.04
N THR A 74 -0.91 -29.71 -23.06
CA THR A 74 -2.30 -29.61 -23.53
C THR A 74 -3.26 -30.46 -22.69
N LEU A 75 -2.76 -31.13 -21.66
CA LEU A 75 -3.60 -31.92 -20.75
C LEU A 75 -4.62 -31.02 -20.04
N PRO A 76 -5.83 -31.55 -19.75
CA PRO A 76 -6.81 -30.85 -18.93
C PRO A 76 -6.22 -30.43 -17.58
N ALA A 77 -6.56 -29.22 -17.14
CA ALA A 77 -6.21 -28.68 -15.84
C ALA A 77 -7.48 -28.29 -15.07
N ASP A 78 -7.34 -27.95 -13.78
CA ASP A 78 -8.46 -27.46 -12.96
C ASP A 78 -9.20 -26.33 -13.69
N PRO A 79 -10.53 -26.42 -13.89
CA PRO A 79 -11.29 -25.39 -14.60
C PRO A 79 -11.09 -23.99 -14.01
N ALA A 80 -11.09 -22.98 -14.88
CA ALA A 80 -11.10 -21.59 -14.44
C ALA A 80 -12.48 -21.23 -13.89
N LYS A 81 -12.53 -20.83 -12.63
CA LYS A 81 -13.77 -20.39 -11.96
C LYS A 81 -14.00 -18.89 -12.20
N ARG A 82 -15.16 -18.53 -12.74
CA ARG A 82 -15.57 -17.13 -12.98
C ARG A 82 -16.88 -16.84 -12.29
N LEU A 83 -16.88 -15.89 -11.36
CA LEU A 83 -18.11 -15.36 -10.79
C LEU A 83 -18.91 -14.63 -11.87
N ARG A 84 -20.20 -14.94 -11.95
CA ARG A 84 -21.16 -14.34 -12.86
C ARG A 84 -22.41 -13.97 -12.08
N TYR A 85 -23.14 -13.03 -12.63
CA TYR A 85 -24.41 -12.57 -12.10
C TYR A 85 -25.49 -12.85 -13.12
N LYS A 86 -26.58 -13.44 -12.68
CA LYS A 86 -27.81 -13.58 -13.45
C LYS A 86 -28.83 -12.67 -12.79
N ILE A 87 -29.51 -11.86 -13.59
CA ILE A 87 -30.66 -11.09 -13.12
C ILE A 87 -31.87 -11.93 -13.47
N ASP A 88 -32.66 -12.26 -12.47
CA ASP A 88 -33.97 -12.85 -12.68
C ASP A 88 -34.88 -11.79 -13.31
N THR A 89 -35.38 -12.08 -14.51
CA THR A 89 -36.21 -11.15 -15.28
C THR A 89 -37.59 -10.95 -14.69
N GLU A 90 -38.05 -11.83 -13.79
CA GLU A 90 -39.38 -11.76 -13.19
C GLU A 90 -39.35 -11.04 -11.84
N THR A 91 -38.35 -11.33 -10.99
CA THR A 91 -38.23 -10.76 -9.64
C THR A 91 -37.27 -9.57 -9.58
N GLY A 92 -36.41 -9.39 -10.58
CA GLY A 92 -35.34 -8.39 -10.58
C GLY A 92 -34.18 -8.74 -9.64
N GLU A 93 -34.19 -9.92 -9.02
CA GLU A 93 -33.14 -10.35 -8.08
C GLU A 93 -31.84 -10.71 -8.81
N VAL A 94 -30.71 -10.39 -8.18
CA VAL A 94 -29.37 -10.68 -8.73
C VAL A 94 -28.79 -11.90 -8.05
N GLU A 95 -28.80 -13.02 -8.75
CA GLU A 95 -28.18 -14.26 -8.30
C GLU A 95 -26.73 -14.34 -8.79
N SER A 96 -25.79 -14.63 -7.88
CA SER A 96 -24.40 -14.89 -8.26
C SER A 96 -24.13 -16.38 -8.39
N TYR A 97 -23.54 -16.81 -9.51
CA TYR A 97 -23.16 -18.21 -9.72
C TYR A 97 -21.71 -18.31 -10.22
N LEU A 98 -21.08 -19.45 -9.93
CA LEU A 98 -19.74 -19.77 -10.41
C LEU A 98 -19.84 -20.52 -11.73
N LYS A 99 -19.31 -19.92 -12.80
CA LYS A 99 -19.14 -20.58 -14.08
C LYS A 99 -17.76 -21.22 -14.15
N GLU A 100 -17.72 -22.53 -14.34
CA GLU A 100 -16.49 -23.26 -14.61
C GLU A 100 -16.20 -23.26 -16.11
N ILE A 101 -14.94 -23.01 -16.47
CA ILE A 101 -14.48 -22.94 -17.85
C ILE A 101 -13.31 -23.91 -17.99
N PRO A 102 -13.42 -24.95 -18.83
CA PRO A 102 -12.33 -25.87 -19.11
C PRO A 102 -11.07 -25.11 -19.57
N ARG A 103 -9.91 -25.57 -19.14
CA ARG A 103 -8.61 -25.02 -19.56
C ARG A 103 -7.53 -26.09 -19.53
N THR A 104 -6.46 -25.86 -20.27
CA THR A 104 -5.27 -26.72 -20.31
C THR A 104 -4.23 -26.29 -19.28
N MET A 105 -3.21 -27.12 -19.06
CA MET A 105 -2.08 -26.79 -18.18
C MET A 105 -1.32 -25.54 -18.64
N VAL A 106 -1.16 -25.31 -19.95
CA VAL A 106 -0.55 -24.06 -20.48
C VAL A 106 -1.34 -22.83 -20.03
N VAL A 107 -2.67 -22.88 -20.13
CA VAL A 107 -3.54 -21.77 -19.71
C VAL A 107 -3.48 -21.57 -18.20
N LYS A 108 -3.52 -22.66 -17.41
CA LYS A 108 -3.38 -22.60 -15.95
C LYS A 108 -2.07 -21.94 -15.56
N LEU A 109 -0.95 -22.41 -16.11
CA LEU A 109 0.39 -21.89 -15.82
C LEU A 109 0.48 -20.38 -16.10
N TYR A 110 -0.07 -19.93 -17.23
CA TYR A 110 -0.14 -18.49 -17.52
C TYR A 110 -0.92 -17.72 -16.45
N TYR A 111 -2.18 -18.10 -16.18
CA TYR A 111 -3.05 -17.27 -15.32
C TYR A 111 -2.69 -17.32 -13.83
N ASP A 112 -2.07 -18.40 -13.36
CA ASP A 112 -1.63 -18.51 -11.97
C ASP A 112 -0.50 -17.47 -11.68
N TRP A 113 0.38 -17.25 -12.66
CA TRP A 113 1.58 -16.41 -12.50
C TRP A 113 1.55 -15.05 -13.18
N ALA A 114 0.79 -14.85 -14.26
CA ALA A 114 0.77 -13.59 -15.02
C ALA A 114 0.38 -12.37 -14.17
N GLY A 115 -0.40 -12.59 -13.10
CA GLY A 115 -0.80 -11.55 -12.16
C GLY A 115 0.14 -11.35 -10.97
N ALA A 116 1.26 -12.07 -10.85
CA ALA A 116 2.12 -12.02 -9.66
C ALA A 116 2.67 -10.60 -9.40
N ILE A 117 3.17 -9.95 -10.46
CA ILE A 117 3.67 -8.56 -10.39
C ILE A 117 2.54 -7.59 -10.02
N ASP A 118 1.35 -7.76 -10.59
CA ASP A 118 0.20 -6.92 -10.28
C ASP A 118 -0.29 -7.11 -8.83
N ARG A 119 -0.29 -8.35 -8.32
CA ARG A 119 -0.61 -8.65 -6.92
C ARG A 119 0.40 -7.99 -5.97
N PHE A 120 1.69 -8.09 -6.28
CA PHE A 120 2.75 -7.43 -5.52
C PHE A 120 2.60 -5.90 -5.56
N ASN A 121 2.39 -5.33 -6.76
CA ASN A 121 2.16 -3.90 -6.93
C ASN A 121 0.91 -3.44 -6.17
N ARG A 122 -0.12 -4.27 -6.03
CA ARG A 122 -1.28 -3.96 -5.21
C ARG A 122 -0.93 -3.78 -3.73
N ILE A 123 -0.15 -4.70 -3.17
CA ILE A 123 0.36 -4.60 -1.79
C ILE A 123 1.18 -3.31 -1.62
N ARG A 124 2.11 -3.07 -2.55
CA ARG A 124 3.02 -1.92 -2.51
C ARG A 124 2.30 -0.56 -2.66
N GLN A 125 1.51 -0.39 -3.73
CA GLN A 125 0.91 0.90 -4.10
C GLN A 125 -0.39 1.20 -3.36
N TRP A 126 -1.22 0.18 -3.09
CA TRP A 126 -2.53 0.34 -2.47
C TRP A 126 -2.58 -0.07 -1.01
N GLY A 127 -1.69 -0.97 -0.58
CA GLY A 127 -1.54 -1.35 0.81
C GLY A 127 -0.66 -0.38 1.59
N VAL A 128 0.63 -0.33 1.27
CA VAL A 128 1.60 0.55 1.96
C VAL A 128 1.40 2.03 1.60
N ARG A 129 1.14 2.33 0.32
CA ARG A 129 0.75 3.66 -0.19
C ARG A 129 1.75 4.81 0.06
N MET A 130 3.04 4.55 0.30
CA MET A 130 4.02 5.62 0.64
C MET A 130 4.05 6.76 -0.38
N GLU A 131 4.13 6.44 -1.68
CA GLU A 131 4.18 7.44 -2.77
C GLU A 131 2.96 8.37 -2.77
N ARG A 132 1.78 7.82 -2.49
CA ARG A 132 0.51 8.57 -2.50
C ARG A 132 0.24 9.30 -1.20
N GLY A 133 0.66 8.73 -0.07
CA GLY A 133 0.43 9.30 1.26
C GLY A 133 1.24 10.57 1.51
N ILE A 134 2.51 10.59 1.08
CA ILE A 134 3.40 11.73 1.33
C ILE A 134 3.17 12.85 0.31
N GLY A 135 2.89 12.52 -0.95
CA GLY A 135 2.66 13.49 -2.02
C GLY A 135 3.89 14.35 -2.30
N THR A 136 4.66 14.03 -3.34
CA THR A 136 5.87 14.79 -3.68
C THR A 136 5.99 15.07 -5.18
N GLN A 137 6.53 16.24 -5.52
CA GLN A 137 6.83 16.64 -6.90
C GLN A 137 8.26 16.29 -7.33
N SER A 138 9.15 15.93 -6.39
CA SER A 138 10.53 15.54 -6.70
C SER A 138 10.58 14.08 -7.16
N TRP A 139 11.15 13.84 -8.34
CA TRP A 139 11.28 12.48 -8.88
C TRP A 139 12.23 11.62 -8.04
N GLN A 140 13.30 12.19 -7.47
CA GLN A 140 14.23 11.48 -6.61
C GLN A 140 13.54 10.97 -5.34
N ARG A 141 12.69 11.81 -4.73
CA ARG A 141 11.89 11.41 -3.56
C ARG A 141 10.87 10.33 -3.93
N ARG A 142 10.23 10.41 -5.10
CA ARG A 142 9.34 9.33 -5.59
C ARG A 142 10.08 8.00 -5.74
N MET A 143 11.28 8.02 -6.31
CA MET A 143 12.13 6.82 -6.42
C MET A 143 12.46 6.25 -5.04
N MET A 144 12.86 7.09 -4.08
CA MET A 144 13.16 6.65 -2.72
C MET A 144 11.92 6.03 -2.04
N TYR A 145 10.75 6.65 -2.13
CA TYR A 145 9.51 6.08 -1.58
C TYR A 145 9.09 4.78 -2.27
N SER A 146 9.38 4.64 -3.57
CA SER A 146 9.17 3.39 -4.29
C SER A 146 10.02 2.28 -3.69
N LEU A 147 11.32 2.53 -3.52
CA LEU A 147 12.29 1.58 -2.95
C LEU A 147 11.87 1.15 -1.53
N TRP A 148 11.51 2.10 -0.67
CA TRP A 148 11.00 1.79 0.67
C TRP A 148 9.72 0.96 0.61
N GLY A 149 8.80 1.31 -0.29
CA GLY A 149 7.60 0.51 -0.53
C GLY A 149 7.91 -0.93 -0.95
N TYR A 150 8.92 -1.16 -1.79
CA TYR A 150 9.37 -2.51 -2.17
C TYR A 150 9.91 -3.29 -0.96
N VAL A 151 10.78 -2.67 -0.15
CA VAL A 151 11.36 -3.30 1.04
C VAL A 151 10.27 -3.72 2.01
N VAL A 152 9.33 -2.81 2.34
CA VAL A 152 8.23 -3.10 3.27
C VAL A 152 7.29 -4.17 2.72
N ALA A 153 6.95 -4.13 1.43
CA ALA A 153 6.09 -5.14 0.82
C ALA A 153 6.75 -6.54 0.81
N ASN A 154 8.05 -6.62 0.52
CA ASN A 154 8.79 -7.88 0.59
C ASN A 154 8.90 -8.40 2.03
N ALA A 155 9.21 -7.53 3.00
CA ALA A 155 9.27 -7.90 4.41
C ALA A 155 7.92 -8.44 4.91
N TYR A 156 6.81 -7.82 4.50
CA TYR A 156 5.48 -8.33 4.82
C TYR A 156 5.22 -9.71 4.21
N LEU A 157 5.56 -9.91 2.93
CA LEU A 157 5.38 -11.21 2.28
C LEU A 157 6.25 -12.30 2.91
N ALA A 158 7.48 -11.98 3.32
CA ALA A 158 8.36 -12.88 4.06
C ALA A 158 7.74 -13.23 5.43
N TYR A 159 7.27 -12.23 6.17
CA TYR A 159 6.56 -12.43 7.44
C TYR A 159 5.33 -13.34 7.29
N GLN A 160 4.52 -13.16 6.23
CA GLN A 160 3.38 -14.04 5.96
C GLN A 160 3.82 -15.46 5.61
N LEU A 161 4.92 -15.62 4.87
CA LEU A 161 5.48 -16.94 4.53
C LEU A 161 5.96 -17.70 5.78
N GLU A 162 6.47 -16.98 6.76
CA GLU A 162 6.91 -17.51 8.06
C GLU A 162 5.75 -17.79 9.04
N GLY A 163 4.49 -17.64 8.61
CA GLY A 163 3.31 -17.91 9.43
C GLY A 163 2.73 -16.69 10.14
N GLY A 164 3.18 -15.48 9.78
CA GLY A 164 2.65 -14.24 10.34
C GLY A 164 1.20 -13.96 9.95
N GLU A 165 0.34 -13.74 10.96
CA GLU A 165 -1.11 -13.56 10.76
C GLU A 165 -1.56 -12.09 10.72
N ALA A 166 -0.66 -11.15 11.03
CA ALA A 166 -1.01 -9.74 11.10
C ALA A 166 -1.48 -9.21 9.73
N SER A 167 -2.52 -8.37 9.73
CA SER A 167 -2.91 -7.65 8.53
C SER A 167 -1.78 -6.74 8.06
N LEU A 168 -1.70 -6.44 6.77
CA LEU A 168 -0.71 -5.51 6.23
C LEU A 168 -0.67 -4.17 6.98
N LYS A 169 -1.83 -3.66 7.39
CA LYS A 169 -1.93 -2.39 8.13
C LYS A 169 -1.25 -2.51 9.50
N ASP A 170 -1.53 -3.59 10.23
CA ASP A 170 -1.00 -3.80 11.57
C ASP A 170 0.50 -4.10 11.52
N PHE A 171 0.93 -4.87 10.51
CA PHE A 171 2.34 -5.10 10.23
C PHE A 171 3.09 -3.79 9.98
N VAL A 172 2.58 -2.93 9.09
CA VAL A 172 3.22 -1.64 8.77
C VAL A 172 3.24 -0.71 9.98
N LEU A 173 2.18 -0.70 10.79
CA LEU A 173 2.14 0.11 12.02
C LEU A 173 3.12 -0.40 13.07
N GLY A 174 3.21 -1.71 13.26
CA GLY A 174 4.19 -2.35 14.15
C GLY A 174 5.62 -2.06 13.70
N LEU A 175 5.90 -2.20 12.41
CA LEU A 175 7.19 -1.86 11.82
C LEU A 175 7.55 -0.39 12.05
N ALA A 176 6.61 0.54 11.81
CA ALA A 176 6.84 1.96 12.04
C ALA A 176 7.18 2.26 13.50
N LYS A 177 6.47 1.63 14.46
CA LYS A 177 6.78 1.76 15.89
C LYS A 177 8.19 1.25 16.21
N GLN A 178 8.53 0.05 15.75
CA GLN A 178 9.85 -0.55 16.00
C GLN A 178 10.99 0.26 15.37
N LEU A 179 10.79 0.85 14.18
CA LEU A 179 11.78 1.72 13.56
C LEU A 179 11.97 3.03 14.32
N LEU A 180 10.91 3.59 14.91
CA LEU A 180 10.98 4.82 15.71
C LEU A 180 11.60 4.59 17.09
N THR A 181 11.38 3.42 17.67
CA THR A 181 11.92 3.02 18.99
C THR A 181 13.15 2.12 18.85
N ASN A 182 13.81 2.15 17.69
CA ASN A 182 14.92 1.24 17.41
C ASN A 182 16.12 1.53 18.33
N THR A 183 16.60 0.49 19.01
CA THR A 183 17.78 0.54 19.91
C THR A 183 18.99 -0.22 19.36
N PHE A 184 18.96 -0.71 18.11
CA PHE A 184 20.11 -1.36 17.49
C PHE A 184 21.32 -0.42 17.41
N ASP A 185 22.52 -1.00 17.43
CA ASP A 185 23.78 -0.26 17.35
C ASP A 185 23.80 0.68 16.13
N GLY A 186 24.11 1.95 16.36
CA GLY A 186 24.06 3.00 15.33
C GLY A 186 22.70 3.68 15.16
N ALA A 187 21.67 3.30 15.93
CA ALA A 187 20.42 4.05 15.99
C ALA A 187 20.66 5.45 16.60
N PRO A 188 20.13 6.51 15.99
CA PRO A 188 20.18 7.84 16.59
C PRO A 188 19.44 7.79 17.94
N ALA A 189 20.10 8.20 19.02
CA ALA A 189 19.43 8.34 20.32
C ALA A 189 18.16 9.18 20.11
N ILE A 190 17.03 8.80 20.71
CA ILE A 190 15.73 9.48 20.51
C ILE A 190 15.84 11.00 20.78
N SER A 191 16.80 11.43 21.60
CA SER A 191 17.17 12.84 21.83
C SER A 191 17.70 13.60 20.60
N THR A 192 18.07 12.90 19.53
CA THR A 192 18.60 13.46 18.26
C THR A 192 17.56 13.54 17.15
N LEU A 193 16.33 13.03 17.37
CA LEU A 193 15.14 13.40 16.60
C LEU A 193 14.68 14.83 16.97
N ASN A 194 15.63 15.77 17.03
CA ASN A 194 15.31 17.18 17.00
C ASN A 194 14.75 17.47 15.60
N LEU A 195 13.42 17.39 15.52
CA LEU A 195 12.59 17.94 14.46
C LEU A 195 13.19 19.29 14.07
N ARG A 196 13.83 19.37 12.88
CA ARG A 196 14.59 20.52 12.38
C ARG A 196 14.08 21.84 12.97
N SER A 197 14.71 22.29 14.03
CA SER A 197 14.55 23.64 14.52
C SER A 197 15.19 24.51 13.44
N SER A 198 14.38 25.11 12.58
CA SER A 198 14.83 26.23 11.76
C SER A 198 15.11 27.38 12.72
N VAL A 199 16.29 27.36 13.35
CA VAL A 199 16.82 28.54 14.01
C VAL A 199 17.39 29.39 12.88
N ALA A 200 16.54 30.23 12.30
CA ALA A 200 17.02 31.48 11.72
C ALA A 200 17.82 32.15 12.83
N SER A 201 19.13 32.28 12.63
CA SER A 201 19.99 33.01 13.56
C SER A 201 19.64 34.49 13.53
N PRO A 202 19.49 35.15 14.68
CA PRO A 202 19.88 36.53 14.82
C PRO A 202 21.10 36.61 15.74
N SER A 203 22.07 37.37 15.25
CA SER A 203 23.32 37.77 15.88
C SER A 203 23.14 38.55 17.20
N SER A 204 24.13 38.37 18.10
CA SER A 204 24.56 39.25 19.22
C SER A 204 23.57 39.48 20.39
N SER A 205 23.93 39.50 21.68
CA SER A 205 25.17 39.87 22.38
C SER A 205 25.14 39.46 23.87
N PHE A 206 26.31 39.10 24.41
CA PHE A 206 26.83 39.22 25.80
C PHE A 206 25.90 39.09 27.03
N SER A 207 26.19 38.11 27.91
CA SER A 207 26.66 38.29 29.31
C SER A 207 26.88 36.95 30.04
N SER A 208 27.87 36.96 30.94
CA SER A 208 28.64 35.88 31.61
C SER A 208 27.89 34.88 32.53
N PRO A 209 28.56 33.78 32.98
CA PRO A 209 27.95 32.62 33.62
C PRO A 209 27.98 32.69 35.16
N SER A 210 27.03 32.04 35.82
CA SER A 210 27.14 31.70 37.25
C SER A 210 26.40 30.38 37.58
N PRO A 211 26.86 29.60 38.58
CA PRO A 211 26.64 28.16 38.66
C PRO A 211 25.37 27.75 39.42
N ARG A 212 24.84 26.59 39.07
CA ARG A 212 23.74 25.89 39.75
C ARG A 212 24.14 25.41 41.15
N PRO A 213 23.21 25.35 42.11
CA PRO A 213 23.19 24.28 43.10
C PRO A 213 22.23 23.15 42.66
N ALA A 214 22.73 21.93 42.74
CA ALA A 214 21.96 20.70 42.65
C ALA A 214 21.19 20.48 43.95
N ALA A 215 19.87 20.37 43.90
CA ALA A 215 19.03 19.66 44.88
C ALA A 215 17.55 19.75 44.47
N ALA A 216 17.04 18.69 43.82
CA ALA A 216 15.63 18.31 43.89
C ALA A 216 15.49 16.88 43.32
N ALA A 217 16.18 15.93 43.94
CA ALA A 217 15.80 14.53 43.85
C ALA A 217 14.77 14.27 44.95
N SER A 218 13.49 14.20 44.61
CA SER A 218 12.54 13.34 45.33
C SER A 218 11.17 13.28 44.65
N LEU A 219 10.64 12.05 44.67
CA LEU A 219 9.30 11.61 44.30
C LEU A 219 8.91 11.70 42.82
N GLN A 220 9.15 10.62 42.09
CA GLN A 220 8.19 10.17 41.07
C GLN A 220 7.74 8.75 41.43
N SER A 221 6.53 8.70 41.98
CA SER A 221 5.72 7.50 42.11
C SER A 221 5.61 6.81 40.76
N GLN A 222 5.87 5.50 40.75
CA GLN A 222 5.59 4.63 39.62
C GLN A 222 4.09 4.66 39.29
N VAL A 223 3.75 5.38 38.24
CA VAL A 223 2.57 5.08 37.43
C VAL A 223 3.13 4.69 36.08
N HIS A 224 3.11 3.39 35.77
CA HIS A 224 3.34 2.91 34.41
C HIS A 224 2.17 3.38 33.54
N VAL A 225 2.24 4.62 33.05
CA VAL A 225 1.44 5.06 31.92
C VAL A 225 2.22 4.65 30.67
N GLU A 226 1.67 3.75 29.85
CA GLU A 226 2.24 3.50 28.53
C GLU A 226 2.40 4.85 27.80
N PRO A 227 3.59 5.19 27.28
CA PRO A 227 3.76 6.42 26.53
C PRO A 227 2.86 6.33 25.28
N ARG A 228 1.73 7.06 25.31
CA ARG A 228 0.80 7.21 24.18
C ARG A 228 1.49 8.04 23.10
N LEU A 229 2.42 7.42 22.37
CA LEU A 229 3.30 8.05 21.38
C LEU A 229 2.57 8.66 20.17
N LEU A 230 1.25 8.52 20.05
CA LEU A 230 0.49 8.95 18.88
C LEU A 230 -0.82 9.63 19.28
N HIS A 231 -0.74 10.92 19.61
CA HIS A 231 -1.94 11.76 19.64
C HIS A 231 -2.49 11.89 18.21
N SER A 232 -3.74 11.50 18.02
CA SER A 232 -4.42 11.57 16.73
C SER A 232 -4.90 13.01 16.46
N ILE A 233 -4.16 13.71 15.60
CA ILE A 233 -4.47 15.08 15.18
C ILE A 233 -5.37 15.05 13.94
N CYS A 234 -6.60 15.51 14.10
CA CYS A 234 -7.64 15.50 13.08
C CYS A 234 -7.89 16.92 12.54
N SER A 235 -8.18 17.01 11.24
CA SER A 235 -8.66 18.26 10.63
C SER A 235 -10.13 18.47 10.98
N PHE A 236 -10.46 19.61 11.58
CA PHE A 236 -11.84 19.93 11.96
C PHE A 236 -12.77 20.02 10.75
N SER A 237 -12.27 20.51 9.60
CA SER A 237 -13.01 20.56 8.33
C SER A 237 -13.53 19.22 7.83
N LYS A 238 -12.97 18.09 8.30
CA LYS A 238 -13.38 16.73 7.92
C LYS A 238 -14.41 16.13 8.87
N THR A 239 -14.89 16.87 9.87
CA THR A 239 -15.88 16.39 10.83
C THR A 239 -17.31 16.73 10.39
N PRO A 240 -18.32 15.92 10.77
CA PRO A 240 -19.72 16.22 10.44
C PRO A 240 -20.18 17.60 10.92
N GLU A 241 -19.67 18.06 12.07
CA GLU A 241 -19.98 19.36 12.65
C GLU A 241 -19.46 20.55 11.83
N ALA A 242 -18.41 20.34 11.04
CA ALA A 242 -17.86 21.37 10.18
C ALA A 242 -18.67 21.55 8.87
N ALA A 243 -19.49 20.56 8.48
CA ALA A 243 -20.25 20.59 7.23
C ALA A 243 -21.22 21.78 7.15
N ASN A 244 -21.74 22.24 8.30
CA ASN A 244 -22.69 23.34 8.38
C ASN A 244 -22.06 24.71 8.67
N ARG A 245 -20.72 24.82 8.70
CA ARG A 245 -20.01 26.07 9.05
C ARG A 245 -19.30 26.66 7.84
N LYS A 246 -19.56 27.95 7.56
CA LYS A 246 -18.98 28.69 6.42
C LYS A 246 -17.45 28.86 6.52
N ASN A 247 -16.85 28.66 7.69
CA ASN A 247 -15.40 28.57 7.92
C ASN A 247 -15.14 27.73 9.18
N PRO A 248 -14.89 26.42 9.08
CA PRO A 248 -14.73 25.57 10.26
C PRO A 248 -13.35 25.81 10.92
N HIS A 249 -13.33 26.64 11.96
CA HIS A 249 -12.18 26.89 12.82
C HIS A 249 -12.59 26.98 14.29
N GLY A 250 -11.62 26.81 15.19
CA GLY A 250 -11.73 26.99 16.63
C GLY A 250 -10.60 27.83 17.19
N THR A 251 -10.56 27.95 18.52
CA THR A 251 -9.52 28.68 19.25
C THR A 251 -8.46 27.70 19.74
N CYS A 252 -7.20 27.89 19.35
CA CYS A 252 -6.11 27.02 19.78
C CYS A 252 -5.95 27.05 21.30
N THR A 253 -5.92 25.88 21.95
CA THR A 253 -5.78 25.77 23.40
C THR A 253 -4.42 26.23 23.92
N LEU A 254 -3.37 26.19 23.07
CA LEU A 254 -2.00 26.53 23.48
C LEU A 254 -1.62 28.00 23.26
N CYS A 255 -2.11 28.62 22.18
CA CYS A 255 -1.73 29.99 21.81
C CYS A 255 -2.93 30.93 21.69
N HIS A 256 -4.13 30.47 22.00
CA HIS A 256 -5.40 31.21 22.01
C HIS A 256 -5.78 31.90 20.70
N ASN A 257 -5.15 31.51 19.60
CA ASN A 257 -5.47 32.03 18.27
C ASN A 257 -6.75 31.39 17.72
N ARG A 258 -7.66 32.23 17.21
CA ARG A 258 -9.00 31.87 16.72
C ARG A 258 -9.01 31.28 15.30
N SER A 259 -7.87 30.85 14.77
CA SER A 259 -7.76 30.25 13.43
C SER A 259 -7.24 28.80 13.47
N ALA A 260 -7.51 28.08 14.58
CA ALA A 260 -7.14 26.69 14.71
C ALA A 260 -8.07 25.80 13.87
N THR A 261 -7.50 25.07 12.92
CA THR A 261 -8.27 24.17 12.03
C THR A 261 -8.08 22.69 12.37
N PHE A 262 -7.24 22.36 13.35
CA PHE A 262 -6.97 21.00 13.79
C PHE A 262 -7.41 20.81 15.24
N PHE A 263 -7.69 19.58 15.63
CA PHE A 263 -7.94 19.20 17.03
C PHE A 263 -7.33 17.84 17.33
N CYS A 264 -6.96 17.60 18.58
CA CYS A 264 -6.51 16.29 19.04
C CYS A 264 -7.72 15.46 19.44
N SER A 265 -8.00 14.32 18.79
CA SER A 265 -9.14 13.47 19.16
C SER A 265 -8.99 12.96 20.59
N ASP A 266 -7.77 12.60 20.99
CA ASP A 266 -7.55 11.89 22.25
C ASP A 266 -7.68 12.82 23.45
N CYS A 267 -7.32 14.11 23.28
CA CYS A 267 -7.46 15.13 24.32
C CYS A 267 -8.80 15.87 24.29
N SER A 268 -9.57 15.76 23.21
CA SER A 268 -10.88 16.43 23.08
C SER A 268 -11.99 15.79 23.90
N PHE A 269 -11.77 14.60 24.45
CA PHE A 269 -12.76 13.83 25.21
C PHE A 269 -12.32 13.55 26.66
N ILE A 270 -11.32 14.28 27.16
CA ILE A 270 -10.88 14.17 28.56
C ILE A 270 -11.84 14.98 29.45
N PRO A 271 -12.33 14.44 30.59
CA PRO A 271 -13.30 15.12 31.47
C PRO A 271 -12.85 16.50 31.97
N GLN A 272 -11.54 16.76 31.98
CA GLN A 272 -10.92 17.99 32.48
C GLN A 272 -11.04 19.19 31.52
N HIS A 273 -11.49 18.97 30.28
CA HIS A 273 -11.70 20.04 29.29
C HIS A 273 -13.09 19.93 28.66
N PRO A 274 -14.02 20.88 28.93
CA PRO A 274 -15.32 20.91 28.27
C PRO A 274 -15.15 21.40 26.82
N GLY A 275 -14.95 20.46 25.89
CA GLY A 275 -14.93 20.72 24.45
C GLY A 275 -13.69 20.20 23.72
N ARG A 276 -13.64 20.45 22.41
CA ARG A 276 -12.53 19.97 21.55
C ARG A 276 -11.22 20.69 21.86
N PHE A 277 -10.14 19.91 21.95
CA PHE A 277 -8.78 20.40 22.14
C PHE A 277 -8.19 20.87 20.81
N PHE A 278 -8.41 22.15 20.47
CA PHE A 278 -8.00 22.74 19.20
C PHE A 278 -6.52 23.13 19.15
N LEU A 279 -5.90 22.94 17.99
CA LEU A 279 -4.49 23.21 17.72
C LEU A 279 -4.32 23.96 16.39
N CYS A 280 -3.36 24.89 16.36
CA CYS A 280 -2.95 25.53 15.11
C CYS A 280 -2.36 24.49 14.15
N GLY A 281 -2.70 24.60 12.86
CA GLY A 281 -2.21 23.67 11.86
C GLY A 281 -0.72 23.79 11.59
N PRO A 282 -0.06 22.71 11.12
CA PRO A 282 1.37 22.71 10.81
C PRO A 282 1.75 23.71 9.71
N THR A 283 0.78 24.13 8.89
CA THR A 283 0.96 25.14 7.83
C THR A 283 1.01 26.58 8.35
N THR A 284 0.64 26.83 9.62
CA THR A 284 0.61 28.18 10.19
C THR A 284 1.98 28.70 10.66
N GLY A 285 3.03 27.88 10.55
CA GLY A 285 4.37 28.16 11.09
C GLY A 285 4.47 28.09 12.62
N ARG A 286 3.37 27.77 13.31
CA ARG A 286 3.31 27.69 14.77
C ARG A 286 3.59 26.27 15.25
N GLN A 287 4.33 26.14 16.35
CA GLN A 287 4.74 24.85 16.92
C GLN A 287 3.72 24.23 17.88
N CYS A 288 2.44 24.63 17.82
CA CYS A 288 1.42 24.18 18.77
C CYS A 288 1.20 22.65 18.73
N VAL A 289 1.19 22.04 17.54
CA VAL A 289 1.06 20.57 17.42
C VAL A 289 2.30 19.86 17.99
N SER A 290 3.49 20.33 17.66
CA SER A 290 4.75 19.76 18.18
C SER A 290 4.84 19.88 19.70
N ARG A 291 4.50 21.05 20.26
CA ARG A 291 4.50 21.30 21.70
C ARG A 291 3.44 20.47 22.42
N HIS A 292 2.28 20.27 21.80
CA HIS A 292 1.25 19.39 22.34
C HIS A 292 1.75 17.96 22.45
N ILE A 293 2.30 17.40 21.38
CA ILE A 293 2.83 16.03 21.37
C ILE A 293 3.97 15.88 22.39
N GLN A 294 4.88 16.86 22.48
CA GLN A 294 5.99 16.85 23.44
C GLN A 294 5.52 16.90 24.90
N ASN A 295 4.57 17.78 25.23
CA ASN A 295 4.06 17.88 26.60
C ASN A 295 3.28 16.64 27.03
N SER A 296 2.68 15.92 26.10
CA SER A 296 1.99 14.66 26.36
C SER A 296 2.92 13.45 26.50
N LEU A 297 4.22 13.62 26.24
CA LEU A 297 5.26 12.61 26.53
C LEU A 297 5.86 12.77 27.94
N LEU A 298 5.49 13.84 28.66
CA LEU A 298 5.99 14.15 30.01
C LEU A 298 4.99 13.78 31.12
N TYR A 299 3.83 13.19 30.76
CA TYR A 299 2.79 12.71 31.67
C TYR A 299 2.42 11.26 31.37
#